data_AF-A0AAP0FYC0-F1
#
_entry.id   AF-A0AAP0FYC0-F1
#
_cell.length_a   1.000
_cell.length_b   1.000
_cell.length_c   1.000
_cell.angle_alpha   90.00
_cell.angle_beta   90.00
_cell.angle_gamma   90.00
#
_symmetry.space_group_name_H-M   'P 1'
#
loop_
_entity.id
_entity.type
_entity.pdbx_description
1 polymer ?
#
loop_
_entity_poly.entity_id
_entity_poly.type
_entity_poly.pdbx_seq_one_letter_code
_entity_poly.pdbx_strand_id
1 'polypeptide(L)'
;MLDRMGGAEAEFGDDGVVPVTVLDSVRETLNCVDELRGNLERFLTLAEPDVLAELTPLQRARAFLVLATSASALFSVRLGCSGIRADDHPIRTEIDRLGLHEDKLRKYNDWNKAPLRPSVKINPQAAARFIEHSLPDLAPEQRRSLHEISSRRSFINNRVKKKAKYQSSEKQSVRAATHEFLEKAARELFGSNDSSVKGPLQNLSSDDEHDEIMD
;
A
#
# COMPACT_ATOMS: atom_id res chain seq x y z
N MET A 1 44.51 1.19 25.54
CA MET A 1 45.30 -0.05 25.43
C MET A 1 44.95 -0.86 26.68
N LEU A 2 44.15 -1.91 26.70
CA LEU A 2 43.46 -2.78 25.74
C LEU A 2 42.13 -3.16 26.44
N ASP A 3 40.98 -2.98 25.79
CA ASP A 3 40.20 -4.03 25.12
C ASP A 3 39.86 -5.25 25.99
N ARG A 4 38.58 -5.40 26.31
CA ARG A 4 38.01 -6.57 27.01
C ARG A 4 36.73 -6.96 26.25
N MET A 5 36.91 -7.50 25.05
CA MET A 5 35.85 -8.19 24.32
C MET A 5 35.44 -9.43 25.11
N GLY A 6 34.16 -9.50 25.46
CA GLY A 6 33.52 -10.72 25.95
C GLY A 6 33.50 -11.76 24.83
N GLY A 7 34.32 -12.80 24.99
CA GLY A 7 34.23 -14.01 24.19
C GLY A 7 32.99 -14.78 24.62
N ALA A 8 32.07 -14.99 23.68
CA ALA A 8 31.10 -16.07 23.79
C ALA A 8 31.90 -17.38 23.70
N GLU A 9 32.11 -18.05 24.84
CA GLU A 9 32.67 -19.38 24.86
C GLU A 9 31.69 -20.33 24.16
N ALA A 10 32.01 -20.70 22.93
CA ALA A 10 31.48 -21.91 22.35
C ALA A 10 32.12 -23.06 23.14
N GLU A 11 31.37 -23.65 24.07
CA GLU A 11 31.77 -24.88 24.73
C GLU A 11 31.87 -25.98 23.68
N PHE A 12 33.10 -26.31 23.28
CA PHE A 12 33.40 -27.47 22.48
C PHE A 12 33.66 -28.64 23.44
N GLY A 13 32.74 -29.60 23.45
CA GLY A 13 32.97 -30.91 24.04
C GLY A 13 34.04 -31.63 23.23
N ASP A 14 35.11 -32.05 23.93
CA ASP A 14 36.12 -32.97 23.43
C ASP A 14 35.44 -34.23 22.86
N ASP A 15 35.93 -34.69 21.71
CA ASP A 15 35.49 -35.86 20.92
C ASP A 15 34.37 -35.66 19.88
N GLY A 16 34.67 -35.01 18.74
CA GLY A 16 33.84 -35.12 17.52
C GLY A 16 32.37 -34.66 17.65
N VAL A 17 32.01 -33.99 18.75
CA VAL A 17 30.65 -33.62 19.08
C VAL A 17 30.24 -32.40 18.27
N VAL A 18 29.22 -32.57 17.43
CA VAL A 18 28.58 -31.47 16.69
C VAL A 18 28.16 -30.38 17.68
N PRO A 19 28.49 -29.08 17.44
CA PRO A 19 28.13 -28.00 18.36
C PRO A 19 26.63 -27.99 18.67
N VAL A 20 26.27 -27.74 19.93
CA VAL A 20 24.86 -27.71 20.38
C VAL A 20 24.03 -26.71 19.57
N THR A 21 24.63 -25.57 19.21
CA THR A 21 24.01 -24.56 18.35
C THR A 21 23.60 -25.09 16.97
N VAL A 22 24.41 -25.99 16.40
CA VAL A 22 24.11 -26.64 15.11
C VAL A 22 22.98 -27.65 15.30
N LEU A 23 23.00 -28.44 16.38
CA LEU A 23 21.92 -29.38 16.69
C LEU A 23 20.58 -28.68 16.89
N ASP A 24 20.58 -27.56 17.61
CA ASP A 24 19.37 -26.76 17.84
C ASP A 24 18.85 -26.13 16.55
N SER A 25 19.74 -25.61 15.70
CA SER A 25 19.36 -25.07 14.37
C SER A 25 18.74 -26.15 13.46
N VAL A 26 19.27 -27.38 13.50
CA VAL A 26 18.72 -28.52 12.74
C VAL A 26 17.35 -28.93 13.29
N ARG A 27 17.18 -28.96 14.62
CA ARG A 27 15.88 -29.24 15.26
C ARG A 27 14.84 -28.19 14.91
N GLU A 28 15.20 -26.91 14.94
CA GLU A 28 14.33 -25.81 14.55
C GLU A 28 13.91 -25.94 13.08
N THR A 29 14.87 -26.22 12.18
CA THR A 29 14.58 -26.45 10.76
C THR A 29 13.63 -27.63 10.56
N LEU A 30 13.80 -28.74 11.29
CA LEU A 30 12.92 -29.89 11.22
C LEU A 30 11.48 -29.53 11.65
N ASN A 31 11.34 -28.81 12.76
CA ASN A 31 10.04 -28.33 13.23
C ASN A 31 9.36 -27.43 12.18
N CYS A 32 10.10 -26.50 11.57
CA CYS A 32 9.57 -25.65 10.50
C CYS A 32 9.12 -26.46 9.28
N VAL A 33 9.85 -27.51 8.91
CA VAL A 33 9.47 -28.40 7.79
C VAL A 33 8.21 -29.20 8.13
N ASP A 34 8.07 -29.69 9.36
CA ASP A 34 6.87 -30.42 9.81
C ASP A 34 5.63 -29.51 9.84
N GLU A 35 5.76 -28.27 10.30
CA GLU A 35 4.70 -27.26 10.24
C GLU A 35 4.31 -26.95 8.79
N LEU A 36 5.31 -26.74 7.92
CA LEU A 36 5.08 -26.50 6.50
C LEU A 36 4.37 -27.68 5.85
N ARG A 37 4.75 -28.92 6.19
CA ARG A 37 4.10 -30.14 5.71
C ARG A 37 2.62 -30.15 6.08
N GLY A 38 2.27 -29.94 7.35
CA GLY A 38 0.87 -29.93 7.80
C GLY A 38 0.03 -28.85 7.10
N ASN A 39 0.60 -27.65 6.93
CA ASN A 39 -0.05 -26.56 6.22
C ASN A 39 -0.22 -26.85 4.72
N LEU A 40 0.80 -27.43 4.08
CA LEU A 40 0.78 -27.74 2.66
C LEU A 40 -0.16 -28.90 2.34
N GLU A 41 -0.21 -29.94 3.16
CA GLU A 41 -1.18 -31.03 3.02
C GLU A 41 -2.62 -30.48 3.09
N ARG A 42 -2.91 -29.64 4.09
CA ARG A 42 -4.22 -28.98 4.20
C ARG A 42 -4.52 -28.04 3.04
N PHE A 43 -3.52 -27.34 2.52
CA PHE A 43 -3.68 -26.48 1.37
C PHE A 43 -3.98 -27.29 0.10
N LEU A 44 -3.23 -28.38 -0.12
CA LEU A 44 -3.38 -29.25 -1.29
C LEU A 44 -4.71 -29.99 -1.33
N THR A 45 -5.27 -30.38 -0.18
CA THR A 45 -6.62 -30.96 -0.12
C THR A 45 -7.71 -29.97 -0.49
N LEU A 46 -7.47 -28.66 -0.32
CA LEU A 46 -8.41 -27.59 -0.69
C LEU A 46 -8.12 -27.01 -2.09
N ALA A 47 -6.94 -27.26 -2.64
CA ALA A 47 -6.47 -26.68 -3.90
C ALA A 47 -6.94 -27.47 -5.13
N GLU A 48 -8.21 -27.90 -5.14
CA GLU A 48 -8.82 -28.52 -6.31
C GLU A 48 -8.99 -27.48 -7.44
N PRO A 49 -8.83 -27.87 -8.72
CA PRO A 49 -8.91 -26.93 -9.85
C PRO A 49 -10.19 -26.10 -9.87
N ASP A 50 -11.33 -26.71 -9.54
CA ASP A 50 -12.64 -26.07 -9.51
C ASP A 50 -12.73 -25.06 -8.35
N VAL A 51 -12.25 -25.43 -7.16
CA VAL A 51 -12.19 -24.55 -5.98
C VAL A 51 -11.26 -23.35 -6.24
N LEU A 52 -10.10 -23.60 -6.85
CA LEU A 52 -9.18 -22.52 -7.24
C LEU A 52 -9.80 -21.60 -8.30
N ALA A 53 -10.69 -22.12 -9.16
CA ALA A 53 -11.39 -21.35 -10.17
C ALA A 53 -12.44 -20.39 -9.58
N GLU A 54 -12.93 -20.64 -8.37
CA GLU A 54 -13.84 -19.73 -7.65
C GLU A 54 -13.13 -18.52 -7.03
N LEU A 55 -11.82 -18.63 -6.77
CA LEU A 55 -11.03 -17.53 -6.23
C LEU A 55 -10.93 -16.37 -7.21
N THR A 56 -10.91 -15.14 -6.68
CA THR A 56 -10.59 -13.96 -7.49
C THR A 56 -9.21 -14.14 -8.14
N PRO A 57 -8.95 -13.55 -9.33
CA PRO A 57 -7.66 -13.73 -10.02
C PRO A 57 -6.45 -13.40 -9.13
N LEU A 58 -6.57 -12.39 -8.27
CA LEU A 58 -5.52 -12.00 -7.33
C LEU A 58 -5.29 -13.05 -6.23
N GLN A 59 -6.37 -13.59 -5.65
CA GLN A 59 -6.28 -14.66 -4.64
C GLN A 59 -5.72 -15.94 -5.25
N ARG A 60 -6.17 -16.31 -6.44
CA ARG A 60 -5.68 -17.49 -7.17
C ARG A 60 -4.19 -17.40 -7.48
N ALA A 61 -3.73 -16.23 -7.93
CA ALA A 61 -2.31 -16.00 -8.18
C ALA A 61 -1.47 -16.09 -6.90
N ARG A 62 -1.98 -15.63 -5.75
CA ARG A 62 -1.30 -15.81 -4.45
C ARG A 62 -1.23 -17.27 -4.03
N ALA A 63 -2.30 -18.03 -4.22
CA ALA A 63 -2.34 -19.46 -3.91
C ALA A 63 -1.23 -20.21 -4.70
N PHE A 64 -1.10 -19.94 -6.00
CA PHE A 64 -0.03 -20.53 -6.81
C PHE A 64 1.37 -20.03 -6.44
N LEU A 65 1.52 -18.75 -6.08
CA LEU A 65 2.80 -18.23 -5.60
C LEU A 65 3.23 -18.93 -4.32
N VAL A 66 2.33 -19.11 -3.35
CA VAL A 66 2.61 -19.85 -2.11
C VAL A 66 3.06 -21.28 -2.42
N LEU A 67 2.35 -21.99 -3.29
CA LEU A 67 2.73 -23.34 -3.72
C LEU A 67 4.15 -23.38 -4.30
N ALA A 68 4.46 -22.46 -5.23
CA ALA A 68 5.76 -22.41 -5.88
C ALA A 68 6.90 -22.03 -4.91
N THR A 69 6.63 -21.10 -3.98
CA THR A 69 7.56 -20.71 -2.92
C THR A 69 7.82 -21.87 -1.95
N SER A 70 6.78 -22.58 -1.49
CA SER A 70 6.92 -23.75 -0.64
C SER A 70 7.73 -24.85 -1.31
N ALA A 71 7.46 -25.15 -2.59
CA ALA A 71 8.21 -26.14 -3.35
C ALA A 71 9.70 -25.75 -3.50
N SER A 72 9.98 -24.47 -3.80
CA SER A 72 11.35 -23.96 -3.95
C SER A 72 12.12 -23.94 -2.63
N ALA A 73 11.43 -23.64 -1.52
CA ALA A 73 12.02 -23.68 -0.18
C ALA A 73 12.38 -25.12 0.22
N LEU A 74 11.46 -26.07 0.06
CA LEU A 74 11.71 -27.49 0.34
C LEU A 74 12.86 -28.05 -0.51
N PHE A 75 12.92 -27.67 -1.78
CA PHE A 75 14.02 -28.07 -2.66
C PHE A 75 15.35 -27.45 -2.21
N SER A 76 15.36 -26.19 -1.78
CA SER A 76 16.56 -25.53 -1.24
C SER A 76 17.06 -26.20 0.04
N VAL A 77 16.15 -26.59 0.94
CA VAL A 77 16.49 -27.38 2.15
C VAL A 77 17.11 -28.72 1.75
N ARG A 78 16.51 -29.44 0.80
CA ARG A 78 17.05 -30.72 0.29
C ARG A 78 18.47 -30.56 -0.28
N LEU A 79 18.72 -29.50 -1.04
CA LEU A 79 20.06 -29.19 -1.55
C LEU A 79 21.05 -28.96 -0.40
N GLY A 80 20.65 -28.18 0.61
CA GLY A 80 21.46 -27.96 1.83
C GLY A 80 21.78 -29.26 2.56
N CYS A 81 20.80 -30.16 2.72
CA CYS A 81 21.01 -31.49 3.30
C CYS A 81 21.96 -32.37 2.46
N SER A 82 22.10 -32.08 1.16
CA SER A 82 23.01 -32.77 0.25
C SER A 82 24.40 -32.09 0.17
N GLY A 83 24.62 -31.03 0.96
CA GLY A 83 25.86 -30.24 0.93
C GLY A 83 25.97 -29.28 -0.25
N ILE A 84 24.90 -29.07 -1.03
CA ILE A 84 24.88 -28.17 -2.17
C ILE A 84 24.38 -26.79 -1.71
N ARG A 85 25.17 -25.74 -1.98
CA ARG A 85 24.76 -24.36 -1.70
C ARG A 85 23.68 -23.91 -2.68
N ALA A 86 22.59 -23.36 -2.15
CA ALA A 86 21.49 -22.84 -2.97
C ALA A 86 21.91 -21.64 -3.84
N ASP A 87 22.89 -20.84 -3.39
CA ASP A 87 23.38 -19.65 -4.09
C ASP A 87 24.03 -19.96 -5.44
N ASP A 88 24.78 -21.07 -5.50
CA ASP A 88 25.51 -21.53 -6.69
C ASP A 88 24.66 -22.46 -7.57
N HIS A 89 23.43 -22.74 -7.14
CA HIS A 89 22.51 -23.66 -7.82
C HIS A 89 21.49 -22.89 -8.66
N PRO A 90 21.04 -23.41 -9.83
CA PRO A 90 20.04 -22.75 -10.68
C PRO A 90 18.73 -22.36 -9.96
N ILE A 91 18.42 -22.99 -8.83
CA ILE A 91 17.29 -22.64 -7.96
C ILE A 91 17.32 -21.18 -7.50
N ARG A 92 18.52 -20.57 -7.38
CA ARG A 92 18.65 -19.15 -7.05
C ARG A 92 17.87 -18.26 -8.01
N THR A 93 17.94 -18.57 -9.31
CA THR A 93 17.22 -17.84 -10.36
C THR A 93 15.71 -18.01 -10.25
N GLU A 94 15.25 -19.18 -9.77
CA GLU A 94 13.84 -19.43 -9.52
C GLU A 94 13.35 -18.61 -8.31
N ILE A 95 14.13 -18.55 -7.24
CA ILE A 95 13.80 -17.73 -6.06
C ILE A 95 13.71 -16.24 -6.44
N ASP A 96 14.64 -15.74 -7.26
CA ASP A 96 14.58 -14.37 -7.78
C ASP A 96 13.33 -14.14 -8.66
N ARG A 97 12.97 -15.12 -9.49
CA ARG A 97 11.76 -15.08 -10.31
C ARG A 97 10.50 -15.00 -9.45
N LEU A 98 10.42 -15.79 -8.37
CA LEU A 98 9.31 -15.76 -7.42
C LEU A 98 9.21 -14.40 -6.70
N GLY A 99 10.34 -13.82 -6.29
CA GLY A 99 10.39 -12.47 -5.71
C GLY A 99 9.81 -11.41 -6.66
N LEU A 100 10.14 -11.47 -7.95
CA LEU A 100 9.55 -10.59 -8.96
C LEU A 100 8.03 -10.77 -9.07
N HIS A 101 7.52 -12.00 -8.95
CA HIS A 101 6.07 -12.25 -8.97
C HIS A 101 5.37 -11.75 -7.71
N GLU A 102 6.01 -11.86 -6.55
CA GLU A 102 5.51 -11.30 -5.31
C GLU A 102 5.39 -9.76 -5.40
N ASP A 103 6.42 -9.10 -5.90
CA ASP A 103 6.42 -7.64 -6.12
C ASP A 103 5.32 -7.19 -7.09
N LYS A 104 5.06 -7.99 -8.14
CA LYS A 104 3.94 -7.75 -9.06
C LYS A 104 2.61 -7.83 -8.30
N LEU A 105 2.38 -8.90 -7.53
CA LEU A 105 1.13 -9.07 -6.78
C LEU A 105 0.92 -7.98 -5.71
N ARG A 106 2.00 -7.50 -5.09
CA ARG A 106 1.97 -6.39 -4.13
C ARG A 106 1.44 -5.12 -4.77
N LYS A 107 1.94 -4.75 -5.96
CA LYS A 107 1.47 -3.57 -6.72
C LYS A 107 -0.03 -3.63 -7.04
N TYR A 108 -0.53 -4.80 -7.43
CA TYR A 108 -1.96 -4.98 -7.72
C TYR A 108 -2.83 -4.89 -6.46
N ASN A 109 -2.31 -5.31 -5.30
CA ASN A 109 -3.00 -5.15 -4.03
C ASN A 109 -3.23 -3.67 -3.69
N ASP A 110 -2.25 -2.82 -4.02
CA ASP A 110 -2.32 -1.39 -3.77
C ASP A 110 -3.22 -0.66 -4.78
N TRP A 111 -3.34 -1.17 -6.01
CA TRP A 111 -4.26 -0.64 -7.01
C TRP A 111 -5.74 -0.81 -6.61
N ASN A 112 -6.09 -1.92 -5.97
CA ASN A 112 -7.45 -2.12 -5.43
C ASN A 112 -7.78 -1.15 -4.27
N LYS A 113 -6.78 -0.55 -3.64
CA LYS A 113 -6.95 0.40 -2.52
C LYS A 113 -6.89 1.86 -2.95
N ALA A 114 -6.33 2.15 -4.12
CA ALA A 114 -6.32 3.49 -4.66
C ALA A 114 -7.75 3.92 -5.01
N PRO A 115 -8.15 5.20 -4.78
CA PRO A 115 -9.42 5.71 -5.27
C PRO A 115 -9.52 5.36 -6.75
N LEU A 116 -10.58 4.64 -7.14
CA LEU A 116 -10.86 4.22 -8.51
C LEU A 116 -10.53 5.38 -9.43
N ARG A 117 -9.32 5.37 -10.03
CA ARG A 117 -9.00 6.37 -11.04
C ARG A 117 -10.02 6.09 -12.12
N PRO A 118 -10.86 7.06 -12.53
CA PRO A 118 -11.80 6.82 -13.61
C PRO A 118 -10.98 6.40 -14.84
N SER A 119 -10.97 5.09 -15.11
CA SER A 119 -10.22 4.47 -16.20
C SER A 119 -10.69 5.01 -17.55
N VAL A 120 -11.92 5.52 -17.57
CA VAL A 120 -12.56 6.14 -18.72
C VAL A 120 -12.72 7.62 -18.43
N LYS A 121 -11.84 8.43 -19.01
CA LYS A 121 -12.09 9.87 -19.15
C LYS A 121 -13.09 10.04 -20.28
N ILE A 122 -14.36 10.23 -19.95
CA ILE A 122 -15.40 10.53 -20.95
C ILE A 122 -15.03 11.86 -21.61
N ASN A 123 -14.83 11.84 -22.93
CA ASN A 123 -14.69 13.07 -23.71
C ASN A 123 -16.10 13.65 -23.92
N PRO A 124 -16.46 14.75 -23.23
CA PRO A 124 -17.83 15.26 -23.28
C PRO A 124 -18.18 15.84 -24.65
N GLN A 125 -17.19 16.28 -25.44
CA GLN A 125 -17.41 16.74 -26.81
C GLN A 125 -17.68 15.57 -27.76
N ALA A 126 -16.98 14.46 -27.59
CA ALA A 126 -17.27 13.25 -28.34
C ALA A 126 -18.65 12.70 -27.97
N ALA A 127 -18.98 12.65 -26.68
CA ALA A 127 -20.30 12.23 -26.20
C ALA A 127 -21.43 13.09 -26.79
N ALA A 128 -21.27 14.41 -26.87
CA ALA A 128 -22.25 15.29 -27.52
C ALA A 128 -22.48 14.92 -28.99
N ARG A 129 -21.41 14.67 -29.76
CA ARG A 129 -21.52 14.22 -31.17
C ARG A 129 -22.21 12.87 -31.30
N PHE A 130 -21.90 11.91 -30.42
CA PHE A 130 -22.56 10.60 -30.42
C PHE A 130 -24.06 10.73 -30.12
N ILE A 131 -24.44 11.56 -29.15
CA ILE A 131 -25.84 11.80 -28.79
C ILE A 131 -26.59 12.49 -29.93
N GLU A 132 -26.02 13.54 -30.51
CA GLU A 132 -26.62 14.28 -31.62
C GLU A 132 -26.83 13.43 -32.87
N HIS A 133 -25.89 12.52 -33.16
CA HIS A 133 -26.00 11.65 -34.32
C HIS A 133 -26.97 10.48 -34.09
N SER A 134 -27.06 9.98 -32.86
CA SER A 134 -27.95 8.86 -32.52
C SER A 134 -29.42 9.28 -32.39
N LEU A 135 -29.67 10.58 -32.20
CA LEU A 135 -31.00 11.14 -31.95
C LEU A 135 -31.30 12.29 -32.96
N PRO A 136 -31.84 11.96 -34.15
CA PRO A 136 -32.07 12.94 -35.21
C PRO A 136 -33.14 14.00 -34.87
N ASP A 137 -34.07 13.70 -33.96
CA ASP A 137 -35.19 14.57 -33.58
C ASP A 137 -34.93 15.41 -32.31
N LEU A 138 -33.66 15.68 -32.02
CA LEU A 138 -33.32 16.54 -30.89
C LEU A 138 -33.76 17.99 -31.13
N ALA A 139 -34.53 18.55 -30.20
CA ALA A 139 -34.93 19.95 -30.28
C ALA A 139 -33.69 20.88 -30.31
N PRO A 140 -33.74 22.01 -31.04
CA PRO A 140 -32.60 22.90 -31.19
C PRO A 140 -32.07 23.44 -29.85
N GLU A 141 -32.96 23.59 -28.86
CA GLU A 141 -32.60 23.97 -27.49
C GLU A 141 -31.79 22.88 -26.77
N GLN A 142 -32.14 21.61 -26.99
CA GLN A 142 -31.43 20.46 -26.41
C GLN A 142 -30.03 20.31 -27.03
N ARG A 143 -29.88 20.53 -28.34
CA ARG A 143 -28.56 20.54 -29.02
C ARG A 143 -27.66 21.65 -28.48
N ARG A 144 -28.19 22.85 -28.29
CA ARG A 144 -27.44 23.98 -27.71
C ARG A 144 -26.99 23.69 -26.28
N SER A 145 -27.87 23.12 -25.46
CA SER A 145 -27.58 22.70 -24.08
C SER A 145 -26.46 21.64 -24.03
N LEU A 146 -26.51 20.61 -24.89
CA LEU A 146 -25.46 19.59 -25.00
C LEU A 146 -24.09 20.19 -25.38
N HIS A 147 -24.08 21.10 -26.35
CA HIS A 147 -22.87 21.82 -26.75
C HIS A 147 -22.31 22.70 -25.62
N GLU A 148 -23.16 23.36 -24.84
CA GLU A 148 -22.74 24.17 -23.70
C GLU A 148 -22.15 23.32 -22.57
N ILE A 149 -22.78 22.19 -22.23
CA ILE A 149 -22.30 21.25 -21.21
C ILE A 149 -20.95 20.64 -21.62
N SER A 150 -20.79 20.30 -22.90
CA SER A 150 -19.54 19.75 -23.43
C SER A 150 -18.39 20.78 -23.43
N SER A 151 -18.72 22.06 -23.63
CA SER A 151 -17.75 23.16 -23.68
C SER A 151 -17.34 23.64 -22.28
N ARG A 152 -18.29 23.85 -21.35
CA ARG A 152 -18.03 24.33 -19.98
C ARG A 152 -17.05 23.44 -19.23
N ARG A 153 -17.13 22.12 -19.42
CA ARG A 153 -16.24 21.14 -18.77
C ARG A 153 -14.78 21.21 -19.27
N SER A 154 -14.56 21.69 -20.51
CA SER A 154 -13.22 21.95 -21.07
C SER A 154 -12.54 23.17 -20.41
N PHE A 155 -13.30 24.25 -20.17
CA PHE A 155 -12.79 25.47 -19.55
C PHE A 155 -12.39 25.28 -18.07
N ILE A 156 -13.16 24.49 -17.31
CA ILE A 156 -12.86 24.18 -15.90
C ILE A 156 -11.56 23.39 -15.78
N ASN A 157 -11.35 22.39 -16.64
CA ASN A 157 -10.11 21.61 -16.68
C ASN A 157 -8.87 22.46 -17.03
N ASN A 158 -9.00 23.47 -17.90
CA ASN A 158 -7.90 24.37 -18.23
C ASN A 158 -7.57 25.36 -17.10
N ARG A 159 -8.55 25.81 -16.30
CA ARG A 159 -8.30 26.65 -15.11
C ARG A 159 -7.57 25.89 -14.01
N VAL A 160 -7.92 24.63 -13.76
CA VAL A 160 -7.24 23.77 -12.77
C VAL A 160 -5.78 23.53 -13.18
N LYS A 161 -5.50 23.28 -14.47
CA LYS A 161 -4.13 23.11 -14.97
C LYS A 161 -3.29 24.39 -14.95
N LYS A 162 -3.90 25.57 -15.15
CA LYS A 162 -3.19 26.86 -15.05
C LYS A 162 -2.82 27.20 -13.60
N LYS A 163 -3.66 26.89 -12.62
CA LYS A 163 -3.33 27.09 -11.20
C LYS A 163 -2.21 26.16 -10.68
N ALA A 164 -1.98 25.02 -11.33
CA ALA A 164 -0.85 24.14 -11.02
C ALA A 164 0.51 24.60 -11.60
N LYS A 165 0.53 25.58 -12.53
CA LYS A 165 1.76 26.02 -13.23
C LYS A 165 2.25 27.43 -12.87
N TYR A 166 1.55 28.16 -12.00
CA TYR A 166 1.82 29.60 -11.74
C TYR A 166 2.06 29.95 -10.26
N GLN A 167 2.70 29.06 -9.48
CA GLN A 167 3.32 29.43 -8.20
C GLN A 167 4.72 28.82 -8.11
N SER A 168 5.65 29.32 -8.92
CA SER A 168 7.08 29.03 -8.76
C SER A 168 7.90 30.27 -9.07
N SER A 169 7.76 31.31 -8.25
CA SER A 169 8.68 32.45 -8.26
C SER A 169 8.81 33.07 -6.88
N GLU A 170 9.29 32.29 -5.92
CA GLU A 170 10.21 32.74 -4.87
C GLU A 170 10.68 31.48 -4.13
N LYS A 171 11.93 31.06 -4.31
CA LYS A 171 12.46 29.85 -3.66
C LYS A 171 12.79 30.18 -2.20
N GLN A 172 11.78 30.37 -1.35
CA GLN A 172 11.96 30.10 0.07
C GLN A 172 12.06 28.58 0.21
N SER A 173 13.19 28.11 0.72
CA SER A 173 13.44 26.68 0.94
C SER A 173 12.24 26.05 1.65
N VAL A 174 11.74 24.92 1.15
CA VAL A 174 10.59 24.19 1.75
C VAL A 174 10.80 23.99 3.25
N ARG A 175 12.07 23.79 3.66
CA ARG A 175 12.50 23.64 5.06
C ARG A 175 12.35 24.93 5.89
N ALA A 176 12.61 26.10 5.30
CA ALA A 176 12.42 27.38 5.96
C ALA A 176 10.93 27.69 6.14
N ALA A 177 10.11 27.43 5.11
CA ALA A 177 8.66 27.60 5.19
C ALA A 177 8.01 26.66 6.22
N THR A 178 8.47 25.40 6.30
CA THR A 178 7.99 24.46 7.34
C THR A 178 8.44 24.88 8.74
N HIS A 179 9.68 25.35 8.90
CA HIS A 179 10.16 25.83 10.19
C HIS A 179 9.36 27.03 10.68
N GLU A 180 9.13 28.02 9.83
CA GLU A 180 8.34 29.22 10.16
C GLU A 180 6.90 28.87 10.54
N PHE A 181 6.28 27.95 9.79
CA PHE A 181 4.93 27.47 10.09
C PHE A 181 4.86 26.76 11.45
N LEU A 182 5.80 25.86 11.75
CA LEU A 182 5.86 25.15 13.02
C LEU A 182 6.11 26.10 14.20
N GLU A 183 6.99 27.09 14.02
CA GLU A 183 7.27 28.10 15.03
C GLU A 183 6.05 29.00 15.30
N LYS A 184 5.34 29.38 14.24
CA LYS A 184 4.08 30.14 14.36
C LYS A 184 3.00 29.33 15.09
N ALA A 185 2.83 28.06 14.74
CA ALA A 185 1.88 27.17 15.40
C ALA A 185 2.23 26.93 16.88
N ALA A 186 3.52 26.77 17.20
CA ALA A 186 3.96 26.65 18.58
C ALA A 186 3.69 27.93 19.38
N ARG A 187 3.88 29.10 18.77
CA ARG A 187 3.55 30.38 19.40
C ARG A 187 2.05 30.56 19.64
N GLU A 188 1.20 30.09 18.72
CA GLU A 188 -0.26 30.10 18.92
C GLU A 188 -0.74 29.08 19.97
N LEU A 189 -0.03 27.96 20.15
CA LEU A 189 -0.35 26.93 21.15
C LEU A 189 0.16 27.27 22.56
N PHE A 190 1.30 27.95 22.68
CA PHE A 190 1.98 28.17 23.97
C PHE A 190 2.16 29.65 24.34
N GLY A 191 1.81 30.59 23.46
CA GLY A 191 1.97 32.02 23.67
C GLY A 191 0.72 32.69 24.24
N SER A 192 0.74 32.88 25.56
CA SER A 192 -0.06 33.84 26.34
C SER A 192 -1.58 33.65 26.39
N ASN A 193 -2.07 33.67 27.64
CA ASN A 193 -3.45 33.42 28.08
C ASN A 193 -4.44 34.54 27.67
N ASP A 194 -4.83 34.59 26.41
CA ASP A 194 -6.12 35.17 26.02
C ASP A 194 -7.00 34.08 25.42
N SER A 195 -8.08 33.77 26.13
CA SER A 195 -9.05 32.71 25.88
C SER A 195 -9.88 32.95 24.61
N SER A 196 -9.24 32.85 23.43
CA SER A 196 -9.95 32.75 22.17
C SER A 196 -9.29 31.73 21.25
N VAL A 197 -9.52 30.45 21.57
CA VAL A 197 -9.25 29.35 20.64
C VAL A 197 -10.17 29.52 19.44
N LYS A 198 -9.68 30.17 18.38
CA LYS A 198 -10.32 30.16 17.06
C LYS A 198 -9.89 28.90 16.30
N GLY A 199 -10.39 27.76 16.77
CA GLY A 199 -10.36 26.49 16.08
C GLY A 199 -11.77 26.12 15.58
N PRO A 200 -11.90 25.23 14.57
CA PRO A 200 -13.19 24.86 13.99
C PRO A 200 -14.10 24.03 14.91
N LEU A 201 -13.72 23.81 16.16
CA LEU A 201 -14.51 23.10 17.18
C LEU A 201 -14.87 24.11 18.28
N GLN A 202 -15.94 24.87 18.07
CA GLN A 202 -16.59 25.64 19.14
C GLN A 202 -17.39 24.67 20.03
N ASN A 203 -17.06 24.64 21.31
CA ASN A 203 -17.94 24.07 22.34
C ASN A 203 -19.16 24.99 22.48
N LEU A 204 -20.33 24.50 22.06
CA LEU A 204 -21.61 25.12 22.35
C LEU A 204 -22.07 24.67 23.74
N SER A 205 -21.87 25.49 24.76
CA SER A 205 -22.65 25.41 25.99
C SER A 205 -22.52 26.70 26.79
N SER A 206 -23.67 27.22 27.26
CA SER A 206 -23.88 28.40 28.13
C SER A 206 -23.83 29.74 27.37
N ASP A 207 -24.83 30.63 27.39
CA ASP A 207 -26.01 30.85 28.24
C ASP A 207 -27.06 31.63 27.42
N ASP A 208 -28.31 31.61 27.86
CA ASP A 208 -29.19 32.79 27.81
C ASP A 208 -30.21 32.68 28.96
N GLU A 209 -29.91 33.34 30.08
CA GLU A 209 -30.91 33.88 31.01
C GLU A 209 -31.28 35.30 30.55
N HIS A 210 -32.56 35.69 30.61
CA HIS A 210 -33.03 36.95 31.21
C HIS A 210 -34.57 37.10 31.13
N ASP A 211 -35.17 37.12 32.33
CA ASP A 211 -36.13 38.09 32.90
C ASP A 211 -37.61 38.29 32.43
N GLU A 212 -38.50 37.95 33.39
CA GLU A 212 -39.58 38.73 34.04
C GLU A 212 -40.89 39.26 33.34
N ILE A 213 -42.02 38.69 33.84
CA ILE A 213 -43.26 39.30 34.45
C ILE A 213 -44.44 39.84 33.57
N MET A 214 -45.66 39.63 34.12
CA MET A 214 -47.04 40.09 33.81
C MET A 214 -47.87 39.06 33.00
N ASP A 215 -49.02 38.51 33.44
CA ASP A 215 -50.06 38.88 34.42
C ASP A 215 -50.54 37.68 35.27
#